data_AF-A0A2D5U9L0-F1
#
_entry.id   AF-A0A2D5U9L0-F1
#
_cell.length_a   1.000
_cell.length_b   1.000
_cell.length_c   1.000
_cell.angle_alpha   90.00
_cell.angle_beta   90.00
_cell.angle_gamma   90.00
#
_symmetry.space_group_name_H-M   'P 1'
#
loop_
_entity.id
_entity.type
_entity.pdbx_description
1 polymer ?
#
loop_
_entity_poly.entity_id
_entity_poly.type
_entity_poly.pdbx_seq_one_letter_code
_entity_poly.pdbx_strand_id
1 'polypeptide(L)'
;MHFNSIRGLNTFSEYENVIIIGREQPSSTDVEANARGIFWDDEEAIKTLTEKSGSRPFSNDSRRGYRLASGDYDSTTVQLHPDHRVQAIMEQIRETESTQAIDRLRLLRPHKDNKQRRVFILSSVPLDITVDHLLSWDALQRSLALMEEADGVLPLNKTHLAERCSSVGSEATAKVRIADLKRLKVLIQYLIRDANLYSVKYKASGSNAKKPSEAWVFDEALLQMKEVKVGKYTLVLITSDSN
;
A
#
# COMPACT_ATOMS: atom_id res chain seq x y z
N MET A 1 -1.68 6.14 18.12
CA MET A 1 -0.60 6.54 19.06
C MET A 1 -0.19 7.95 18.67
N HIS A 2 -0.01 8.87 19.62
CA HIS A 2 0.37 10.26 19.29
C HIS A 2 1.90 10.35 19.22
N PHE A 3 2.45 10.80 18.09
CA PHE A 3 3.89 10.72 17.82
C PHE A 3 4.77 11.53 18.81
N ASN A 4 4.22 12.58 19.41
CA ASN A 4 4.97 13.41 20.36
C ASN A 4 5.21 12.76 21.75
N SER A 5 4.71 11.54 22.01
CA SER A 5 4.78 10.89 23.34
C SER A 5 5.58 9.58 23.37
N ILE A 6 6.29 9.24 22.29
CA ILE A 6 7.02 7.96 22.15
C ILE A 6 8.54 8.06 22.35
N ARG A 7 9.08 9.28 22.52
CA ARG A 7 10.53 9.47 22.74
C ARG A 7 10.94 8.90 24.10
N GLY A 8 11.92 7.99 24.08
CA GLY A 8 12.49 7.37 25.30
C GLY A 8 11.81 6.07 25.76
N LEU A 9 10.72 5.64 25.12
CA LEU A 9 10.03 4.40 25.48
C LEU A 9 10.58 3.19 24.70
N ASN A 10 10.90 2.11 25.42
CA ASN A 10 11.33 0.83 24.82
C ASN A 10 10.17 -0.19 24.72
N THR A 11 8.94 0.25 24.96
CA THR A 11 7.75 -0.61 25.06
C THR A 11 7.48 -1.41 23.78
N PHE A 12 8.01 -0.95 22.63
CA PHE A 12 7.64 -1.47 21.31
C PHE A 12 8.62 -2.50 20.72
N SER A 13 9.73 -2.81 21.39
CA SER A 13 10.75 -3.72 20.83
C SER A 13 10.27 -5.17 20.64
N GLU A 14 9.26 -5.55 21.41
CA GLU A 14 8.73 -6.92 21.48
C GLU A 14 7.53 -7.14 20.56
N TYR A 15 7.11 -6.12 19.80
CA TYR A 15 6.02 -6.26 18.84
C TYR A 15 6.54 -6.86 17.52
N GLU A 16 5.64 -7.58 16.86
CA GLU A 16 5.86 -8.14 15.52
C GLU A 16 5.57 -7.11 14.43
N ASN A 17 4.58 -6.25 14.62
CA ASN A 17 4.11 -5.34 13.58
C ASN A 17 4.03 -3.91 14.10
N VAL A 18 4.37 -2.94 13.25
CA VAL A 18 4.05 -1.52 13.45
C VAL A 18 3.17 -1.04 12.29
N ILE A 19 2.15 -0.25 12.63
CA ILE A 19 1.26 0.39 11.67
C ILE A 19 1.37 1.90 11.87
N ILE A 20 1.87 2.60 10.86
CA ILE A 20 1.97 4.05 10.80
C ILE A 20 0.83 4.55 9.94
N ILE A 21 -0.03 5.42 10.50
CA ILE A 21 -1.22 5.93 9.79
C ILE A 21 -1.07 7.43 9.61
N GLY A 22 -1.24 7.87 8.36
CA GLY A 22 -1.18 9.27 8.01
C GLY A 22 0.23 9.86 8.17
N ARG A 23 0.26 11.17 8.33
CA ARG A 23 1.47 11.96 8.52
C ARG A 23 1.12 13.20 9.32
N GLU A 24 2.05 13.67 10.14
CA GLU A 24 1.97 15.01 10.69
C GLU A 24 2.21 16.02 9.57
N GLN A 25 1.29 16.97 9.37
CA GLN A 25 1.45 18.00 8.34
C GLN A 25 1.27 19.38 8.99
N PRO A 26 2.37 19.97 9.49
CA PRO A 26 2.31 21.28 10.12
C PRO A 26 1.92 22.35 9.09
N SER A 27 1.30 23.43 9.58
CA SER A 27 0.98 24.59 8.75
C SER A 27 2.27 25.30 8.34
N SER A 28 2.29 25.91 7.15
CA SER A 28 3.45 26.70 6.70
C SER A 28 3.78 27.84 7.67
N THR A 29 2.76 28.46 8.28
CA THR A 29 2.95 29.56 9.23
C THR A 29 3.69 29.10 10.49
N ASP A 30 3.36 27.92 11.02
CA ASP A 30 4.01 27.37 12.20
C ASP A 30 5.46 26.97 11.91
N VAL A 31 5.71 26.32 10.76
CA VAL A 31 7.07 25.92 10.37
C VAL A 31 7.93 27.14 10.07
N GLU A 32 7.41 28.16 9.38
CA GLU A 32 8.09 29.44 9.16
C GLU A 32 8.42 30.14 10.49
N ALA A 33 7.51 30.11 11.46
CA ALA A 33 7.75 30.70 12.79
C ALA A 33 8.86 29.97 13.56
N ASN A 34 8.85 28.63 13.54
CA ASN A 34 9.93 27.84 14.12
C ASN A 34 11.27 28.13 13.43
N ALA A 35 11.27 28.24 12.11
CA ALA A 35 12.48 28.55 11.35
C ALA A 35 13.03 29.93 11.70
N ARG A 36 12.19 30.97 11.80
CA ARG A 36 12.62 32.31 12.23
C ARG A 36 13.22 32.32 13.64
N GLY A 37 12.71 31.50 14.54
CA GLY A 37 13.26 31.38 15.89
C GLY A 37 14.63 30.68 15.93
N ILE A 38 14.80 29.62 15.13
CA ILE A 38 16.04 28.84 15.06
C ILE A 38 17.15 29.59 14.31
N PHE A 39 16.81 30.22 13.19
CA PHE A 39 17.73 30.91 12.29
C PHE A 39 17.61 32.43 12.45
N TRP A 40 17.52 32.90 13.70
CA TRP A 40 17.26 34.32 13.98
C TRP A 40 18.47 35.22 13.64
N ASP A 41 19.68 34.67 13.69
CA ASP A 41 20.97 35.32 13.48
C ASP A 41 21.54 35.11 12.06
N ASP A 42 20.76 34.48 11.19
CA ASP A 42 21.16 34.23 9.79
C ASP A 42 21.09 35.54 8.97
N GLU A 43 22.06 35.74 8.07
CA GLU A 43 22.15 36.93 7.23
C GLU A 43 20.97 37.01 6.24
N GLU A 44 20.48 35.86 5.76
CA GLU A 44 19.33 35.80 4.86
C GLU A 44 18.02 35.60 5.62
N ALA A 45 17.08 36.52 5.45
CA ALA A 45 15.74 36.38 6.02
C ALA A 45 15.01 35.12 5.51
N ILE A 46 14.22 34.49 6.39
CA ILE A 46 13.38 33.34 6.03
C ILE A 46 12.36 33.76 4.96
N LYS A 47 12.33 33.03 3.84
CA LYS A 47 11.32 33.25 2.79
C LYS A 47 9.97 32.76 3.29
N THR A 48 8.95 33.58 3.19
CA THR A 48 7.57 33.21 3.56
C THR A 48 6.73 32.96 2.32
N LEU A 49 5.83 31.98 2.39
CA LEU A 49 4.88 31.71 1.32
C LEU A 49 3.85 32.83 1.21
N THR A 50 3.46 33.14 -0.03
CA THR A 50 2.43 34.14 -0.31
C THR A 50 1.05 33.63 0.10
N GLU A 51 0.21 34.53 0.61
CA GLU A 51 -1.17 34.20 0.92
C GLU A 51 -1.98 33.96 -0.37
N LYS A 52 -2.70 32.85 -0.39
CA LYS A 52 -3.64 32.45 -1.43
C LYS A 52 -4.89 31.92 -0.77
N SER A 53 -6.01 32.62 -1.01
CA SER A 53 -7.33 32.24 -0.49
C SER A 53 -7.38 32.07 1.03
N GLY A 54 -6.75 32.98 1.80
CA GLY A 54 -6.74 32.91 3.26
C GLY A 54 -5.77 31.89 3.86
N SER A 55 -4.88 31.31 3.05
CA SER A 55 -3.88 30.32 3.49
C SER A 55 -2.53 30.55 2.81
N ARG A 56 -1.45 29.95 3.31
CA ARG A 56 -0.12 29.98 2.68
C ARG A 56 0.27 28.58 2.19
N PRO A 57 -0.28 28.09 1.08
CA PRO A 57 -0.11 26.70 0.68
C PRO A 57 1.32 26.40 0.22
N PHE A 58 1.85 25.24 0.62
CA PHE A 58 3.09 24.69 0.06
C PHE A 58 2.97 24.47 -1.46
N SER A 59 4.10 24.47 -2.17
CA SER A 59 4.12 24.09 -3.59
C SER A 59 3.90 22.58 -3.74
N ASN A 60 3.10 22.20 -4.74
CA ASN A 60 2.79 20.82 -5.10
C ASN A 60 3.41 20.42 -6.45
N ASP A 61 4.47 21.10 -6.89
CA ASP A 61 5.01 20.91 -8.24
C ASP A 61 6.15 19.88 -8.29
N SER A 62 6.55 19.39 -7.12
CA SER A 62 7.67 18.47 -6.95
C SER A 62 7.19 17.03 -6.75
N ARG A 63 7.88 16.08 -7.39
CA ARG A 63 7.69 14.65 -7.19
C ARG A 63 8.84 14.06 -6.38
N ARG A 64 8.53 13.13 -5.48
CA ARG A 64 9.52 12.30 -4.78
C ARG A 64 9.26 10.83 -5.05
N GLY A 65 10.32 10.11 -5.34
CA GLY A 65 10.28 8.67 -5.60
C GLY A 65 10.21 7.85 -4.32
N TYR A 66 9.59 6.68 -4.41
CA TYR A 66 9.69 5.65 -3.38
C TYR A 66 10.94 4.79 -3.64
N ARG A 67 11.61 4.34 -2.58
CA ARG A 67 12.74 3.40 -2.70
C ARG A 67 12.20 1.97 -2.67
N LEU A 68 11.97 1.38 -3.84
CA LEU A 68 11.41 0.04 -3.97
C LEU A 68 12.51 -1.04 -3.98
N ALA A 69 12.35 -2.10 -3.18
CA ALA A 69 13.29 -3.23 -3.15
C ALA A 69 13.37 -3.98 -4.50
N SER A 70 12.30 -3.93 -5.30
CA SER A 70 12.26 -4.51 -6.64
C SER A 70 13.16 -3.77 -7.65
N GLY A 71 13.57 -2.54 -7.34
CA GLY A 71 14.22 -1.64 -8.29
C GLY A 71 13.25 -0.91 -9.23
N ASP A 72 11.94 -1.15 -9.10
CA ASP A 72 10.93 -0.40 -9.85
C ASP A 72 10.93 1.08 -9.43
N TYR A 73 10.40 1.94 -10.32
CA TYR A 73 10.26 3.36 -10.05
C TYR A 73 8.78 3.73 -9.90
N ASP A 74 8.45 4.33 -8.75
CA ASP A 74 7.18 5.01 -8.53
C ASP A 74 7.42 6.28 -7.71
N SER A 75 6.54 7.27 -7.82
CA SER A 75 6.67 8.57 -7.16
C SER A 75 5.33 9.20 -6.87
N THR A 76 5.30 10.05 -5.84
CA THR A 76 4.15 10.91 -5.56
C THR A 76 4.51 12.38 -5.63
N THR A 77 3.51 13.22 -5.86
CA THR A 77 3.62 14.65 -5.62
C THR A 77 3.75 14.92 -4.12
N VAL A 78 4.64 15.82 -3.75
CA VAL A 78 4.89 16.22 -2.37
C VAL A 78 4.78 17.73 -2.17
N GLN A 79 4.35 18.12 -0.99
CA GLN A 79 4.30 19.49 -0.52
C GLN A 79 5.68 19.92 -0.01
N LEU A 80 6.29 20.91 -0.68
CA LEU A 80 7.59 21.47 -0.34
C LEU A 80 7.53 22.97 -0.10
N HIS A 81 8.46 23.43 0.75
CA HIS A 81 8.72 24.83 1.00
C HIS A 81 9.98 25.28 0.22
N PRO A 82 9.98 26.49 -0.40
CA PRO A 82 11.11 26.97 -1.21
C PRO A 82 12.35 27.38 -0.39
N ASP A 83 12.17 27.77 0.88
CA ASP A 83 13.28 27.97 1.82
C ASP A 83 13.74 26.61 2.39
N HIS A 84 15.01 26.27 2.18
CA HIS A 84 15.57 24.97 2.58
C HIS A 84 15.59 24.78 4.12
N ARG A 85 15.69 25.87 4.90
CA ARG A 85 15.69 25.80 6.37
C ARG A 85 14.32 25.41 6.90
N VAL A 86 13.28 26.06 6.37
CA VAL A 86 11.87 25.72 6.65
C VAL A 86 11.55 24.30 6.18
N GLN A 87 12.03 23.92 4.98
CA GLN A 87 11.85 22.58 4.44
C GLN A 87 12.48 21.52 5.35
N ALA A 88 13.70 21.74 5.85
CA ALA A 88 14.38 20.81 6.75
C ALA A 88 13.60 20.60 8.06
N ILE A 89 13.03 21.67 8.64
CA ILE A 89 12.19 21.57 9.84
C ILE A 89 10.91 20.79 9.53
N MET A 90 10.26 21.04 8.39
CA MET A 90 9.07 20.28 7.98
C MET A 90 9.39 18.79 7.82
N GLU A 91 10.51 18.45 7.19
CA GLU A 91 10.96 17.05 7.02
C GLU A 91 11.32 16.37 8.34
N GLN A 92 11.85 17.15 9.29
CA GLN A 92 12.11 16.65 10.63
C GLN A 92 10.81 16.29 11.35
N ILE A 93 9.74 17.06 11.15
CA ILE A 93 8.43 16.80 11.77
C ILE A 93 7.70 15.67 11.03
N ARG A 94 7.62 15.71 9.70
CA ARG A 94 6.71 14.85 8.93
C ARG A 94 7.32 13.51 8.56
N GLU A 95 8.49 13.53 7.90
CA GLU A 95 9.18 12.35 7.42
C GLU A 95 9.93 11.65 8.56
N THR A 96 10.76 12.41 9.29
CA THR A 96 11.69 11.84 10.26
C THR A 96 10.97 11.27 11.48
N GLU A 97 9.86 11.86 11.91
CA GLU A 97 9.06 11.33 13.01
C GLU A 97 8.45 9.95 12.68
N SER A 98 7.98 9.77 11.44
CA SER A 98 7.49 8.49 10.94
C SER A 98 8.60 7.43 10.92
N THR A 99 9.79 7.79 10.40
CA THR A 99 10.96 6.90 10.40
C THR A 99 11.38 6.52 11.82
N GLN A 100 11.45 7.49 12.74
CA GLN A 100 11.78 7.23 14.14
C GLN A 100 10.75 6.31 14.83
N ALA A 101 9.47 6.44 14.50
CA ALA A 101 8.43 5.55 15.02
C ALA A 101 8.64 4.10 14.54
N ILE A 102 9.02 3.92 13.27
CA ILE A 102 9.36 2.62 12.70
C ILE A 102 10.60 2.03 13.40
N ASP A 103 11.63 2.84 13.63
CA ASP A 103 12.87 2.41 14.29
C ASP A 103 12.65 1.88 15.71
N ARG A 104 11.55 2.24 16.37
CA ARG A 104 11.18 1.67 17.68
C ARG A 104 10.89 0.17 17.63
N LEU A 105 10.52 -0.35 16.46
CA LEU A 105 10.36 -1.79 16.24
C LEU A 105 11.73 -2.51 16.18
N ARG A 106 12.84 -1.77 16.05
CA ARG A 106 14.22 -2.28 16.03
C ARG A 106 14.45 -3.36 14.98
N LEU A 107 14.07 -3.09 13.72
CA LEU A 107 14.10 -4.05 12.60
C LEU A 107 15.42 -4.82 12.44
N LEU A 108 16.57 -4.22 12.79
CA LEU A 108 17.89 -4.84 12.70
C LEU A 108 18.21 -5.85 13.81
N ARG A 109 17.42 -5.92 14.88
CA ARG A 109 17.62 -6.89 15.96
C ARG A 109 16.74 -8.12 15.74
N PRO A 110 17.21 -9.35 16.04
CA PRO A 110 16.33 -10.50 16.02
C PRO A 110 15.16 -10.30 17.01
N HIS A 111 13.98 -10.75 16.62
CA HIS A 111 12.84 -10.84 17.53
C HIS A 111 13.06 -11.98 18.52
N LYS A 112 12.67 -11.83 19.80
CA LYS A 112 12.85 -12.88 20.83
C LYS A 112 12.29 -14.24 20.44
N ASP A 113 11.14 -14.23 19.76
CA ASP A 113 10.45 -15.44 19.29
C ASP A 113 10.85 -15.84 17.87
N ASN A 114 11.95 -15.27 17.33
CA ASN A 114 12.43 -15.46 15.95
C ASN A 114 11.37 -15.17 14.86
N LYS A 115 10.46 -14.22 15.14
CA LYS A 115 9.40 -13.79 14.21
C LYS A 115 9.90 -12.69 13.27
N GLN A 116 9.35 -12.68 12.06
CA GLN A 116 9.61 -11.60 11.11
C GLN A 116 8.79 -10.38 11.48
N ARG A 117 9.49 -9.25 11.67
CA ARG A 117 8.85 -7.96 11.93
C ARG A 117 8.32 -7.35 10.65
N ARG A 118 7.15 -6.71 10.71
CA ARG A 118 6.53 -6.05 9.55
C ARG A 118 6.18 -4.59 9.84
N VAL A 119 6.28 -3.78 8.80
CA VAL A 119 5.98 -2.35 8.85
C VAL A 119 4.88 -2.07 7.83
N PHE A 120 3.78 -1.49 8.29
CA PHE A 120 2.70 -1.02 7.44
C PHE A 120 2.65 0.50 7.50
N ILE A 121 2.68 1.16 6.35
CA ILE A 121 2.65 2.62 6.24
C ILE A 121 1.44 3.00 5.40
N LEU A 122 0.46 3.65 6.04
CA LEU A 122 -0.77 4.13 5.44
C LEU A 122 -0.63 5.65 5.23
N SER A 123 0.35 6.02 4.41
CA SER A 123 0.68 7.39 4.04
C SER A 123 1.34 7.41 2.66
N SER A 124 1.14 8.47 1.90
CA SER A 124 1.79 8.65 0.59
C SER A 124 3.15 9.32 0.69
N VAL A 125 3.54 9.90 1.84
CA VAL A 125 4.83 10.58 1.93
C VAL A 125 5.98 9.57 1.83
N PRO A 126 6.91 9.72 0.87
CA PRO A 126 8.09 8.88 0.81
C PRO A 126 8.97 9.11 2.04
N LEU A 127 9.35 8.02 2.70
CA LEU A 127 10.26 8.00 3.84
C LEU A 127 11.65 7.51 3.41
N ASP A 128 12.67 7.79 4.23
CA ASP A 128 14.03 7.26 4.01
C ASP A 128 14.16 5.79 4.42
N ILE A 129 13.35 4.94 3.80
CA ILE A 129 13.37 3.49 3.98
C ILE A 129 13.16 2.81 2.62
N THR A 130 13.67 1.60 2.48
CA THR A 130 13.32 0.74 1.34
C THR A 130 12.03 0.00 1.65
N VAL A 131 11.07 0.02 0.72
CA VAL A 131 9.80 -0.70 0.85
C VAL A 131 9.73 -1.87 -0.14
N ASP A 132 9.24 -3.02 0.34
CA ASP A 132 9.08 -4.22 -0.48
C ASP A 132 7.83 -4.14 -1.37
N HIS A 133 6.79 -3.49 -0.88
CA HIS A 133 5.48 -3.41 -1.51
C HIS A 133 4.92 -1.99 -1.42
N LEU A 134 4.41 -1.50 -2.56
CA LEU A 134 3.73 -0.22 -2.68
C LEU A 134 2.39 -0.43 -3.36
N LEU A 135 1.32 0.08 -2.75
CA LEU A 135 -0.03 0.04 -3.28
C LEU A 135 -0.72 1.38 -3.04
N SER A 136 -1.42 1.89 -4.06
CA SER A 136 -2.28 3.06 -3.88
C SER A 136 -3.60 2.66 -3.23
N TRP A 137 -4.16 3.60 -2.45
CA TRP A 137 -5.47 3.41 -1.81
C TRP A 137 -6.56 3.07 -2.83
N ASP A 138 -6.59 3.74 -3.98
CA ASP A 138 -7.58 3.47 -5.01
C ASP A 138 -7.41 2.08 -5.64
N ALA A 139 -6.18 1.59 -5.81
CA ALA A 139 -5.94 0.25 -6.32
C ALA A 139 -6.41 -0.82 -5.32
N LEU A 140 -6.19 -0.58 -4.03
CA LEU A 140 -6.72 -1.43 -2.96
C LEU A 140 -8.25 -1.47 -2.99
N GLN A 141 -8.91 -0.31 -2.97
CA GLN A 141 -10.39 -0.22 -2.97
C GLN A 141 -11.01 -0.90 -4.20
N ARG A 142 -10.44 -0.66 -5.39
CA ARG A 142 -10.90 -1.35 -6.62
C ARG A 142 -10.71 -2.86 -6.55
N SER A 143 -9.61 -3.33 -5.95
CA SER A 143 -9.35 -4.76 -5.82
C SER A 143 -10.31 -5.42 -4.85
N LEU A 144 -10.64 -4.76 -3.73
CA LEU A 144 -11.63 -5.24 -2.76
C LEU A 144 -13.03 -5.32 -3.38
N ALA A 145 -13.44 -4.28 -4.12
CA ALA A 145 -14.73 -4.28 -4.83
C ALA A 145 -14.83 -5.43 -5.85
N LEU A 146 -13.72 -5.77 -6.53
CA LEU A 146 -13.69 -6.91 -7.45
C LEU A 146 -13.79 -8.26 -6.72
N MET A 147 -13.20 -8.40 -5.54
CA MET A 147 -13.34 -9.62 -4.74
C MET A 147 -14.78 -9.83 -4.30
N GLU A 148 -15.46 -8.75 -3.91
CA GLU A 148 -16.87 -8.76 -3.54
C GLU A 148 -17.77 -9.10 -4.74
N GLU A 149 -17.57 -8.44 -5.89
CA GLU A 149 -18.34 -8.73 -7.12
C GLU A 149 -18.10 -10.14 -7.65
N ALA A 150 -16.90 -10.69 -7.46
CA ALA A 150 -16.57 -12.04 -7.90
C ALA A 150 -17.27 -13.15 -7.10
N ASP A 151 -17.87 -12.82 -5.95
CA ASP A 151 -18.68 -13.73 -5.14
C ASP A 151 -17.97 -15.08 -4.92
N GLY A 152 -16.85 -15.03 -4.20
CA GLY A 152 -16.10 -16.19 -3.74
C GLY A 152 -15.13 -16.84 -4.73
N VAL A 153 -15.31 -16.68 -6.05
CA VAL A 153 -14.39 -17.21 -7.09
C VAL A 153 -13.95 -16.10 -8.05
N LEU A 154 -12.68 -15.70 -7.95
CA LEU A 154 -12.07 -14.62 -8.71
C LEU A 154 -11.09 -15.15 -9.77
N PRO A 155 -11.46 -15.21 -11.06
CA PRO A 155 -10.59 -15.69 -12.12
C PRO A 155 -9.40 -14.75 -12.35
N LEU A 156 -8.17 -15.28 -12.45
CA LEU A 156 -6.98 -14.51 -12.84
C LEU A 156 -6.69 -14.60 -14.34
N ASN A 157 -7.71 -14.87 -15.13
CA ASN A 157 -7.69 -14.82 -16.59
C ASN A 157 -8.47 -13.59 -17.05
N LYS A 158 -7.88 -12.74 -17.90
CA LYS A 158 -8.48 -11.47 -18.33
C LYS A 158 -9.89 -11.61 -18.94
N THR A 159 -10.13 -12.67 -19.71
CA THR A 159 -11.42 -12.90 -20.38
C THR A 159 -12.46 -13.32 -19.35
N HIS A 160 -12.14 -14.28 -18.49
CA HIS A 160 -13.09 -14.76 -17.48
C HIS A 160 -13.31 -13.75 -16.36
N LEU A 161 -12.31 -12.93 -16.02
CA LEU A 161 -12.49 -11.85 -15.05
C LEU A 161 -13.44 -10.78 -15.58
N ALA A 162 -13.27 -10.36 -16.83
CA ALA A 162 -14.17 -9.37 -17.45
C ALA A 162 -15.62 -9.89 -17.55
N GLU A 163 -15.79 -11.20 -17.72
CA GLU A 163 -17.10 -11.84 -17.74
C GLU A 163 -17.69 -12.03 -16.32
N ARG A 164 -16.86 -12.34 -15.32
CA ARG A 164 -17.29 -12.52 -13.92
C ARG A 164 -17.62 -11.17 -13.26
N CYS A 165 -16.82 -10.16 -13.53
CA CYS A 165 -16.91 -8.84 -12.93
C CYS A 165 -17.24 -7.81 -14.01
N SER A 166 -18.54 -7.53 -14.15
CA SER A 166 -19.10 -6.55 -15.08
C SER A 166 -18.46 -5.16 -14.95
N SER A 167 -18.04 -4.77 -13.73
CA SER A 167 -17.40 -3.48 -13.47
C SER A 167 -16.06 -3.28 -14.21
N VAL A 168 -15.43 -4.37 -14.67
CA VAL A 168 -14.15 -4.33 -15.38
C VAL A 168 -14.32 -3.85 -16.83
N GLY A 169 -15.43 -4.22 -17.48
CA GLY A 169 -15.83 -3.79 -18.82
C GLY A 169 -14.98 -4.24 -20.01
N SER A 170 -13.68 -4.55 -19.84
CA SER A 170 -12.80 -4.97 -20.93
C SER A 170 -11.65 -5.89 -20.49
N GLU A 171 -11.13 -6.71 -21.42
CA GLU A 171 -9.96 -7.55 -21.15
C GLU A 171 -8.68 -6.74 -20.86
N ALA A 172 -8.56 -5.53 -21.42
CA ALA A 172 -7.42 -4.65 -21.18
C ALA A 172 -7.44 -4.16 -19.72
N THR A 173 -8.60 -3.70 -19.25
CA THR A 173 -8.81 -3.34 -17.85
C THR A 173 -8.59 -4.54 -16.94
N ALA A 174 -9.13 -5.72 -17.31
CA ALA A 174 -8.97 -6.94 -16.54
C ALA A 174 -7.50 -7.31 -16.32
N LYS A 175 -6.66 -7.18 -17.35
CA LYS A 175 -5.22 -7.42 -17.24
C LYS A 175 -4.56 -6.50 -16.20
N VAL A 176 -4.92 -5.21 -16.17
CA VAL A 176 -4.42 -4.25 -15.17
C VAL A 176 -4.89 -4.64 -13.77
N ARG A 177 -6.18 -4.97 -13.61
CA ARG A 177 -6.75 -5.38 -12.32
C ARG A 177 -6.13 -6.67 -11.79
N ILE A 178 -5.82 -7.64 -12.64
CA ILE A 178 -5.11 -8.86 -12.25
C ILE A 178 -3.71 -8.53 -11.72
N ALA A 179 -3.02 -7.54 -12.28
CA ALA A 179 -1.72 -7.10 -11.76
C ALA A 179 -1.85 -6.42 -10.39
N ASP A 180 -2.87 -5.58 -10.19
CA ASP A 180 -3.20 -4.97 -8.89
C ASP A 180 -3.50 -6.04 -7.84
N LEU A 181 -4.35 -7.01 -8.17
CA LEU A 181 -4.71 -8.15 -7.31
C LEU A 181 -3.45 -8.93 -6.89
N LYS A 182 -2.59 -9.28 -7.84
CA LYS A 182 -1.35 -10.02 -7.54
C LYS A 182 -0.42 -9.26 -6.59
N ARG A 183 -0.31 -7.94 -6.72
CA ARG A 183 0.41 -7.10 -5.74
C ARG A 183 -0.26 -7.13 -4.37
N LEU A 184 -1.59 -7.12 -4.35
CA LEU A 184 -2.38 -7.14 -3.12
C LEU A 184 -2.31 -8.46 -2.34
N LYS A 185 -1.94 -9.57 -3.00
CA LYS A 185 -1.86 -10.91 -2.39
C LYS A 185 -1.14 -10.90 -1.03
N VAL A 186 -0.07 -10.13 -0.92
CA VAL A 186 0.73 -10.00 0.30
C VAL A 186 -0.07 -9.39 1.45
N LEU A 187 -0.87 -8.36 1.18
CA LEU A 187 -1.74 -7.75 2.19
C LEU A 187 -2.86 -8.70 2.63
N ILE A 188 -3.46 -9.45 1.70
CA ILE A 188 -4.49 -10.45 2.04
C ILE A 188 -3.91 -11.48 3.00
N GLN A 189 -2.76 -12.06 2.65
CA GLN A 189 -2.06 -13.06 3.46
C GLN A 189 -1.67 -12.57 4.85
N TYR A 190 -1.36 -11.27 5.00
CA TYR A 190 -0.86 -10.71 6.25
C TYR A 190 -1.91 -10.02 7.13
N LEU A 191 -2.95 -9.42 6.53
CA LEU A 191 -3.90 -8.56 7.23
C LEU A 191 -5.32 -9.14 7.29
N ILE A 192 -5.74 -9.91 6.28
CA ILE A 192 -7.12 -10.44 6.20
C ILE A 192 -7.11 -11.89 6.70
N ARG A 193 -6.97 -12.06 8.03
CA ARG A 193 -6.93 -13.39 8.66
C ARG A 193 -8.22 -14.20 8.49
N ASP A 194 -9.36 -13.53 8.27
CA ASP A 194 -10.67 -14.18 8.22
C ASP A 194 -11.02 -14.74 6.83
N ALA A 195 -10.19 -14.48 5.80
CA ALA A 195 -10.38 -15.03 4.46
C ALA A 195 -9.19 -15.89 4.06
N ASN A 196 -9.40 -17.21 4.01
CA ASN A 196 -8.39 -18.11 3.46
C ASN A 196 -8.33 -17.91 1.94
N LEU A 197 -7.19 -17.43 1.46
CA LEU A 197 -6.94 -17.27 0.03
C LEU A 197 -6.39 -18.57 -0.56
N TYR A 198 -7.24 -19.32 -1.25
CA TYR A 198 -6.84 -20.50 -1.98
C TYR A 198 -6.58 -20.18 -3.45
N SER A 199 -5.54 -20.78 -4.02
CA SER A 199 -5.27 -20.72 -5.47
C SER A 199 -5.66 -22.05 -6.09
N VAL A 200 -6.61 -22.03 -7.03
CA VAL A 200 -7.08 -23.21 -7.75
C VAL A 200 -6.79 -23.08 -9.23
N LYS A 201 -6.49 -24.22 -9.86
CA LYS A 201 -6.36 -24.31 -11.32
C LYS A 201 -7.72 -24.69 -11.91
N TYR A 202 -8.02 -24.20 -13.11
CA TYR A 202 -9.25 -24.56 -13.82
C TYR A 202 -9.06 -24.55 -15.34
N LYS A 203 -10.00 -25.18 -16.04
CA LYS A 203 -10.18 -25.04 -17.50
C LYS A 203 -11.62 -24.67 -17.82
N ALA A 204 -11.82 -23.82 -18.82
CA ALA A 204 -13.16 -23.63 -19.37
C ALA A 204 -13.60 -24.94 -20.07
N SER A 205 -14.84 -25.36 -19.84
CA SER A 205 -15.44 -26.53 -20.48
C SER A 205 -15.34 -26.40 -22.01
N GLY A 206 -14.88 -27.45 -22.67
CA GLY A 206 -14.62 -27.46 -24.12
C GLY A 206 -13.36 -26.71 -24.57
N SER A 207 -12.54 -26.18 -23.67
CA SER A 207 -11.30 -25.49 -24.03
C SER A 207 -10.16 -26.46 -24.36
N ASN A 208 -9.54 -26.26 -25.53
CA ASN A 208 -8.31 -26.96 -25.94
C ASN A 208 -7.03 -26.31 -25.37
N ALA A 209 -7.15 -25.38 -24.41
CA ALA A 209 -5.99 -24.75 -23.79
C ALA A 209 -5.08 -25.80 -23.11
N LYS A 210 -3.81 -25.83 -23.53
CA LYS A 210 -2.81 -26.75 -22.97
C LYS A 210 -2.58 -26.51 -21.48
N LYS A 211 -2.45 -25.24 -21.07
CA LYS A 211 -2.20 -24.84 -19.68
C LYS A 211 -3.51 -24.44 -18.99
N PRO A 212 -3.77 -24.90 -17.75
CA PRO A 212 -4.90 -24.43 -16.96
C PRO A 212 -4.71 -22.96 -16.54
N SER A 213 -5.82 -22.26 -16.33
CA SER A 213 -5.84 -20.92 -15.75
C SER A 213 -5.91 -21.00 -14.22
N GLU A 214 -5.63 -19.88 -13.54
CA GLU A 214 -5.66 -19.77 -12.09
C GLU A 214 -6.87 -18.91 -11.65
N ALA A 215 -7.52 -19.27 -10.55
CA ALA A 215 -8.49 -18.45 -9.85
C ALA A 215 -8.16 -18.40 -8.35
N TRP A 216 -8.58 -17.33 -7.70
CA TRP A 216 -8.60 -17.23 -6.25
C TRP A 216 -9.96 -17.60 -5.71
N VAL A 217 -9.95 -18.38 -4.63
CA VAL A 217 -11.15 -18.81 -3.91
C VAL A 217 -11.02 -18.37 -2.46
N PHE A 218 -12.07 -17.75 -1.94
CA PHE A 218 -12.07 -17.12 -0.61
C PHE A 218 -12.87 -17.89 0.45
N ASP A 219 -13.55 -18.97 0.04
CA ASP A 219 -14.33 -19.86 0.92
C ASP A 219 -13.94 -21.32 0.64
N GLU A 220 -13.64 -22.07 1.71
CA GLU A 220 -13.28 -23.48 1.62
C GLU A 220 -14.43 -24.34 1.08
N ALA A 221 -15.69 -23.96 1.34
CA ALA A 221 -16.85 -24.65 0.78
C ALA A 221 -16.87 -24.59 -0.76
N LEU A 222 -16.33 -23.51 -1.34
CA LEU A 222 -16.25 -23.33 -2.79
C LEU A 222 -15.11 -24.14 -3.43
N LEU A 223 -14.16 -24.67 -2.65
CA LEU A 223 -13.12 -25.57 -3.18
C LEU A 223 -13.69 -26.91 -3.63
N GLN A 224 -14.82 -27.33 -3.05
CA GLN A 224 -15.47 -28.58 -3.39
C GLN A 224 -16.32 -28.47 -4.68
N MET A 225 -16.52 -27.24 -5.19
CA MET A 225 -17.24 -27.04 -6.44
C MET A 225 -16.43 -27.58 -7.61
N LYS A 226 -17.01 -28.54 -8.34
CA LYS A 226 -16.38 -29.05 -9.57
C LYS A 226 -16.49 -28.07 -10.73
N GLU A 227 -17.57 -27.28 -10.77
CA GLU A 227 -17.87 -26.37 -11.87
C GLU A 227 -18.41 -25.04 -11.36
N VAL A 228 -17.96 -23.94 -11.95
CA VAL A 228 -18.39 -22.57 -11.65
C VAL A 228 -18.81 -21.87 -12.94
N LYS A 229 -20.05 -21.37 -13.00
CA LYS A 229 -20.51 -20.58 -14.15
C LYS A 229 -20.00 -19.14 -14.09
N VAL A 230 -19.39 -18.69 -15.17
CA VAL A 230 -18.87 -17.34 -15.36
C VAL A 230 -19.37 -16.81 -16.70
N GLY A 231 -20.48 -16.08 -16.66
CA GLY A 231 -21.25 -15.67 -17.83
C GLY A 231 -21.52 -16.86 -18.76
N LYS A 232 -21.05 -16.80 -20.00
CA LYS A 232 -21.19 -17.90 -20.97
C LYS A 232 -20.23 -19.08 -20.78
N TYR A 233 -19.24 -18.98 -19.88
CA TYR A 233 -18.26 -20.02 -19.64
C TYR A 233 -18.64 -20.88 -18.43
N THR A 234 -18.38 -22.18 -18.52
CA THR A 234 -18.40 -23.08 -17.35
C THR A 234 -16.95 -23.42 -17.03
N LEU A 235 -16.47 -23.01 -15.86
CA LEU A 235 -15.10 -23.23 -15.40
C LEU A 235 -15.05 -24.51 -14.57
N VAL A 236 -14.30 -25.50 -15.02
CA VAL A 236 -14.10 -26.77 -14.31
C VAL A 236 -12.87 -26.64 -13.43
N LEU A 237 -13.06 -26.64 -12.10
CA LEU A 237 -11.97 -26.57 -11.14
C LEU A 237 -11.21 -27.90 -11.13
N ILE A 238 -9.88 -27.82 -11.15
CA ILE A 238 -8.98 -28.96 -11.05
C ILE A 238 -8.62 -29.06 -9.57
N THR A 239 -9.36 -29.88 -8.83
CA THR A 239 -8.97 -30.28 -7.49
C THR A 239 -7.68 -31.07 -7.62
N SER A 240 -6.62 -30.65 -6.92
CA SER A 240 -5.44 -31.48 -6.76
C SER A 240 -5.86 -32.69 -5.94
N ASP A 241 -6.17 -33.79 -6.62
CA ASP A 241 -6.20 -35.10 -6.00
C ASP A 241 -4.87 -35.29 -5.28
N SER A 242 -4.98 -35.68 -4.02
CA SER A 242 -3.89 -36.01 -3.11
C SER A 242 -2.90 -36.91 -3.83
N ASN A 243 -1.65 -36.45 -3.92
CA ASN A 243 -0.50 -37.32 -4.13
C ASN A 243 0.35 -37.26 -2.88
#